data_AF-A0A380QJP0-F1
#
_entry.id   AF-A0A380QJP0-F1
#
_cell.length_a   1.000
_cell.length_b   1.000
_cell.length_c   1.000
_cell.angle_alpha   90.00
_cell.angle_beta   90.00
_cell.angle_gamma   90.00
#
_symmetry.space_group_name_H-M   'P 1'
#
loop_
_entity.id
_entity.type
_entity.pdbx_description
1 polymer ?
#
loop_
_entity_poly.entity_id
_entity_poly.type
_entity_poly.pdbx_seq_one_letter_code
_entity_poly.pdbx_strand_id
1 'polypeptide(L)'
;MVACDELENKDLGNVVRLCLATGTRWSEAQGLSQSQLMLNRVTFTQTKSKRNRTVPISKRLYDRLPKRRGPMFSSCYDAFKNALKRAGIELPKGQRTHVLRHRFASHFMMGGGNILVLQQILGHSSIVMTMRYSHFAPDHLDAALTLNPYDKFEND
;
A
#
# COMPACT_ATOMS: atom_id res chain seq x y z
N MET A 1 -14.67 2.56 3.72
CA MET A 1 -14.86 3.39 2.51
C MET A 1 -16.08 4.28 2.63
N VAL A 2 -17.24 3.74 3.01
CA VAL A 2 -18.49 4.51 3.27
C VAL A 2 -18.25 5.77 4.11
N ALA A 3 -17.67 5.63 5.30
CA ALA A 3 -17.36 6.77 6.19
C ALA A 3 -16.42 7.84 5.59
N CYS A 4 -15.62 7.50 4.56
CA CYS A 4 -14.74 8.47 3.88
C CYS A 4 -15.45 9.16 2.71
N ASP A 5 -16.36 8.46 2.04
CA ASP A 5 -17.10 8.98 0.89
C ASP A 5 -18.28 9.88 1.31
N GLU A 6 -18.77 9.70 2.54
CA GLU A 6 -19.79 10.56 3.17
C GLU A 6 -19.23 11.86 3.78
N LEU A 7 -17.91 12.04 3.79
CA LEU A 7 -17.28 13.27 4.29
C LEU A 7 -17.12 14.26 3.13
N GLU A 8 -17.29 15.56 3.43
CA GLU A 8 -17.18 16.64 2.43
C GLU A 8 -15.81 16.68 1.73
N ASN A 9 -14.76 16.21 2.41
CA ASN A 9 -13.41 16.17 1.87
C ASN A 9 -13.22 15.00 0.90
N LYS A 10 -13.45 15.25 -0.39
CA LYS A 10 -13.26 14.26 -1.47
C LYS A 10 -11.81 13.73 -1.57
N ASP A 11 -10.81 14.49 -1.13
CA ASP A 11 -9.41 14.05 -1.16
C ASP A 11 -9.13 12.92 -0.17
N LEU A 12 -9.83 12.90 0.97
CA LEU A 12 -9.70 11.83 1.97
C LEU A 12 -9.93 10.45 1.35
N GLY A 13 -11.04 10.30 0.62
CA GLY A 13 -11.40 9.05 -0.04
C GLY A 13 -10.35 8.61 -1.07
N ASN A 14 -9.68 9.55 -1.74
CA ASN A 14 -8.65 9.26 -2.71
C ASN A 14 -7.32 8.85 -2.05
N VAL A 15 -6.90 9.56 -0.99
CA VAL A 15 -5.70 9.23 -0.21
C VAL A 15 -5.82 7.87 0.44
N VAL A 16 -6.97 7.54 1.02
CA VAL A 16 -7.23 6.23 1.64
C VAL A 16 -7.11 5.11 0.61
N ARG A 17 -7.74 5.27 -0.57
CA ARG A 17 -7.66 4.30 -1.68
C ARG A 17 -6.23 4.11 -2.16
N LEU A 18 -5.48 5.19 -2.32
CA LEU A 18 -4.09 5.13 -2.72
C LEU A 18 -3.23 4.36 -1.70
N CYS A 19 -3.43 4.61 -0.39
CA CYS A 19 -2.72 3.88 0.66
C CYS A 19 -3.08 2.39 0.67
N LEU A 20 -4.37 2.06 0.54
CA LEU A 20 -4.83 0.67 0.50
C LEU A 20 -4.37 -0.07 -0.76
N ALA A 21 -4.12 0.63 -1.87
CA ALA A 21 -3.67 0.02 -3.12
C ALA A 21 -2.14 -0.16 -3.20
N THR A 22 -1.37 0.63 -2.44
CA THR A 22 0.10 0.72 -2.63
C THR A 22 0.92 0.50 -1.36
N GLY A 23 0.31 0.45 -0.18
CA GLY A 23 1.03 0.36 1.09
C GLY A 23 1.87 1.60 1.43
N THR A 24 1.61 2.73 0.77
CA THR A 24 2.33 3.97 1.03
C THR A 24 2.00 4.57 2.41
N ARG A 25 2.90 5.38 2.96
CA ARG A 25 2.65 6.10 4.22
C ARG A 25 1.63 7.21 3.98
N TRP A 26 0.83 7.56 4.98
CA TRP A 26 -0.14 8.66 4.87
C TRP A 26 0.48 9.95 4.32
N SER A 27 1.63 10.36 4.88
CA SER A 27 2.33 11.58 4.47
C SER A 27 2.81 11.53 3.01
N GLU A 28 3.24 10.36 2.53
CA GLU A 28 3.68 10.17 1.14
C GLU A 28 2.49 10.22 0.16
N ALA A 29 1.34 9.69 0.57
CA ALA A 29 0.12 9.79 -0.23
C ALA A 29 -0.43 11.22 -0.28
N GLN A 30 -0.57 11.87 0.88
CA GLN A 30 -1.13 13.23 0.96
C GLN A 30 -0.21 14.26 0.27
N GLY A 31 1.11 14.09 0.38
CA GLY A 31 2.10 14.95 -0.27
C GLY A 31 2.38 14.62 -1.74
N LEU A 32 1.63 13.69 -2.34
CA LEU A 32 1.86 13.28 -3.73
C LEU A 32 1.65 14.48 -4.67
N SER A 33 2.57 14.64 -5.61
CA SER A 33 2.48 15.64 -6.68
C SER A 33 2.10 15.01 -8.02
N GLN A 34 1.55 15.82 -8.93
CA GLN A 34 1.10 15.32 -10.24
C GLN A 34 2.20 14.65 -11.06
N SER A 35 3.45 15.10 -10.95
CA SER A 35 4.59 14.54 -11.68
C SER A 35 4.95 13.11 -11.24
N GLN A 36 4.50 12.70 -10.06
CA GLN A 36 4.70 11.36 -9.51
C GLN A 36 3.64 10.36 -9.97
N LEU A 37 2.58 10.81 -10.62
CA LEU A 37 1.49 9.98 -11.11
C LEU A 37 1.60 9.78 -12.62
N MET A 38 1.82 8.53 -13.03
CA MET A 38 1.81 8.11 -14.43
C MET A 38 0.68 7.11 -14.68
N LEU A 39 0.37 6.85 -15.95
CA LEU A 39 -0.60 5.81 -16.29
C LEU A 39 -0.16 4.47 -15.67
N ASN A 40 -1.05 3.89 -14.86
CA ASN A 40 -0.86 2.62 -14.15
C ASN A 40 0.29 2.55 -13.14
N ARG A 41 0.95 3.67 -12.78
CA ARG A 41 2.06 3.66 -11.81
C ARG A 41 2.11 4.95 -10.99
N VAL A 42 2.54 4.83 -9.75
CA VAL A 42 2.85 5.98 -8.88
C VAL A 42 4.25 5.86 -8.32
N THR A 43 5.01 6.96 -8.35
CA THR A 43 6.40 7.00 -7.90
C THR A 43 6.51 7.80 -6.60
N PHE A 44 6.80 7.14 -5.50
CA PHE A 44 7.04 7.79 -4.21
C PHE A 44 8.52 8.19 -4.11
N THR A 45 8.78 9.49 -4.04
CA THR A 45 10.12 10.08 -3.93
C THR A 45 10.33 10.68 -2.54
N GLN A 46 11.60 10.93 -2.17
CA GLN A 46 11.97 11.63 -0.93
C GLN A 46 11.38 11.04 0.36
N THR A 47 11.39 9.72 0.48
CA THR A 47 11.11 9.08 1.77
C THR A 47 12.25 9.39 2.76
N LYS A 48 12.01 9.30 4.08
CA LYS A 48 13.06 9.42 5.12
C LYS A 48 14.32 8.55 4.86
N SER A 49 14.20 7.55 3.99
CA SER A 49 15.26 6.62 3.56
C SER A 49 15.94 6.98 2.23
N LYS A 50 15.59 8.10 1.56
CA LYS A 50 16.06 8.51 0.21
C LYS A 50 15.84 7.48 -0.92
N ARG A 51 15.13 6.38 -0.68
CA ARG A 51 14.81 5.40 -1.74
C ARG A 51 13.52 5.80 -2.45
N ASN A 52 13.63 6.03 -3.74
CA ASN A 52 12.50 6.18 -4.64
C ASN A 52 11.95 4.78 -4.96
N ARG A 53 10.63 4.65 -5.05
CA ARG A 53 9.99 3.41 -5.48
C ARG A 53 8.78 3.70 -6.33
N THR A 54 8.53 2.85 -7.30
CA THR A 54 7.37 2.93 -8.19
C THR A 54 6.48 1.73 -7.95
N VAL A 55 5.21 1.99 -7.64
CA VAL A 55 4.22 0.95 -7.36
C VAL A 55 3.19 0.97 -8.49
N PRO A 56 2.89 -0.18 -9.13
CA PRO A 56 1.82 -0.25 -10.11
C PRO A 56 0.46 -0.02 -9.45
N ILE A 57 -0.42 0.67 -10.17
CA ILE A 57 -1.81 0.90 -9.79
C ILE A 57 -2.72 0.57 -10.96
N SER A 58 -3.99 0.25 -10.68
CA SER A 58 -4.95 0.00 -11.75
C SER A 58 -5.32 1.30 -12.48
N LYS A 59 -5.67 1.17 -13.77
CA LYS A 59 -6.22 2.28 -14.56
C LYS A 59 -7.44 2.91 -13.88
N ARG A 60 -8.30 2.08 -13.28
CA ARG A 60 -9.47 2.52 -12.49
C ARG A 60 -9.08 3.46 -11.34
N LEU A 61 -7.99 3.15 -10.62
CA LEU A 61 -7.52 4.05 -9.57
C LEU A 61 -6.93 5.33 -10.18
N TYR A 62 -6.07 5.20 -11.20
CA TYR A 62 -5.48 6.34 -11.89
C TYR A 62 -6.53 7.34 -12.39
N ASP A 63 -7.59 6.87 -13.05
CA ASP A 63 -8.66 7.71 -13.58
C ASP A 63 -9.47 8.43 -12.49
N ARG A 64 -9.50 7.87 -11.27
CA ARG A 64 -10.23 8.45 -10.13
C ARG A 64 -9.43 9.53 -9.39
N LEU A 65 -8.10 9.51 -9.49
CA LEU A 65 -7.26 10.48 -8.78
C LEU A 65 -7.36 11.87 -9.43
N PRO A 66 -7.40 12.94 -8.63
CA PRO A 66 -7.49 14.30 -9.16
C PRO A 66 -6.25 14.65 -9.96
N LYS A 67 -6.42 15.32 -11.11
CA LYS A 67 -5.32 15.79 -11.95
C LYS A 67 -5.20 17.30 -11.84
N ARG A 68 -4.24 17.80 -11.06
CA ARG A 68 -4.06 19.23 -10.80
C ARG A 68 -2.58 19.63 -10.77
N ARG A 69 -2.27 20.89 -11.10
CA ARG A 69 -0.90 21.41 -10.95
C ARG A 69 -0.57 21.55 -9.46
N GLY A 70 0.60 21.09 -9.05
CA GLY A 70 1.06 21.12 -7.65
C GLY A 70 0.65 19.89 -6.83
N PRO A 71 0.41 20.04 -5.52
CA PRO A 71 -0.04 18.95 -4.64
C PRO A 71 -1.37 18.35 -5.13
N MET A 72 -1.43 17.01 -5.19
CA MET A 72 -2.63 16.30 -5.64
C MET A 72 -3.72 16.24 -4.59
N PHE A 73 -3.42 16.48 -3.31
CA PHE A 73 -4.37 16.41 -2.20
C PHE A 73 -4.22 17.58 -1.25
N SER A 74 -5.34 18.04 -0.70
CA SER A 74 -5.38 18.93 0.46
C SER A 74 -5.01 18.17 1.75
N SER A 75 -4.67 18.91 2.81
CA SER A 75 -4.50 18.28 4.13
C SER A 75 -5.83 17.65 4.57
N CYS A 76 -5.83 16.33 4.75
CA CYS A 76 -7.04 15.58 5.10
C CYS A 76 -6.82 14.63 6.28
N TYR A 77 -5.75 14.82 7.06
CA TYR A 77 -5.44 13.97 8.22
C TYR A 77 -6.48 14.07 9.33
N ASP A 78 -6.99 15.27 9.62
CA ASP A 78 -8.06 15.43 10.61
C ASP A 78 -9.38 14.81 10.14
N ALA A 79 -9.69 14.93 8.85
CA ALA A 79 -10.82 14.24 8.24
C ALA A 79 -10.66 12.71 8.35
N PHE A 80 -9.45 12.17 8.18
CA PHE A 80 -9.17 10.75 8.40
C PHE A 80 -9.37 10.32 9.85
N LYS A 81 -8.91 11.12 10.82
CA LYS A 81 -9.17 10.86 12.25
C LYS A 81 -10.67 10.81 12.54
N ASN A 82 -11.45 11.73 11.96
CA ASN A 82 -12.90 11.76 12.12
C ASN A 82 -13.57 10.55 11.44
N ALA A 83 -13.10 10.14 10.26
CA ALA A 83 -13.59 8.96 9.57
C ALA A 83 -13.37 7.68 10.39
N LEU A 84 -12.18 7.52 11.00
CA LEU A 84 -11.89 6.41 11.90
C LEU A 84 -12.83 6.38 13.11
N LYS A 85 -13.07 7.56 13.72
CA LYS A 85 -14.00 7.69 14.85
C LYS A 85 -15.44 7.33 14.46
N ARG A 86 -15.92 7.84 13.32
CA ARG A 86 -17.26 7.52 12.78
C ARG A 86 -17.42 6.04 12.44
N ALA A 87 -16.35 5.41 11.96
CA ALA A 87 -16.33 3.98 11.66
C ALA A 87 -16.18 3.09 12.91
N GLY A 88 -16.06 3.67 14.12
CA GLY A 88 -15.85 2.90 15.35
C GLY A 88 -14.50 2.18 15.41
N ILE A 89 -13.50 2.64 14.65
CA ILE A 89 -12.19 1.98 14.57
C ILE A 89 -11.26 2.60 15.62
N GLU A 90 -11.01 1.85 16.69
CA GLU A 90 -10.00 2.19 17.68
C GLU A 90 -8.62 1.71 17.24
N LEU A 91 -7.62 2.59 17.33
CA LEU A 91 -6.25 2.29 16.96
C LEU A 91 -5.30 2.69 18.08
N PRO A 92 -4.25 1.90 18.34
CA PRO A 92 -3.20 2.28 19.28
C PRO A 92 -2.60 3.64 18.94
N LYS A 93 -2.16 4.37 19.98
CA LYS A 93 -1.55 5.69 19.83
C LYS A 93 -0.38 5.61 18.84
N GLY A 94 -0.38 6.50 17.84
CA GLY A 94 0.67 6.58 16.82
C GLY A 94 0.54 5.63 15.62
N GLN A 95 -0.42 4.68 15.60
CA GLN A 95 -0.55 3.75 14.47
C GLN A 95 -1.39 4.27 13.29
N ARG A 96 -2.13 5.36 13.47
CA ARG A 96 -3.09 5.88 12.46
C ARG A 96 -2.43 6.13 11.10
N THR A 97 -1.23 6.69 11.07
CA THR A 97 -0.48 7.00 9.83
C THR A 97 -0.02 5.76 9.06
N HIS A 98 -0.03 4.58 9.70
CA HIS A 98 0.46 3.33 9.15
C HIS A 98 -0.61 2.24 9.04
N VAL A 99 -1.81 2.44 9.60
CA VAL A 99 -2.86 1.41 9.63
C VAL A 99 -3.23 0.91 8.22
N LEU A 100 -3.35 1.82 7.24
CA LEU A 100 -3.68 1.45 5.86
C LEU A 100 -2.53 0.70 5.18
N ARG A 101 -1.29 1.06 5.51
CA ARG A 101 -0.09 0.35 5.06
C ARG A 101 -0.02 -1.06 5.62
N HIS A 102 -0.29 -1.22 6.91
CA HIS A 102 -0.36 -2.53 7.55
C HIS A 102 -1.49 -3.38 6.95
N ARG A 103 -2.64 -2.77 6.65
CA ARG A 103 -3.76 -3.46 6.00
C ARG A 103 -3.38 -3.96 4.61
N PHE A 104 -2.77 -3.11 3.77
CA PHE A 104 -2.25 -3.51 2.46
C PHE A 104 -1.26 -4.67 2.59
N ALA A 105 -0.25 -4.54 3.45
CA ALA A 105 0.81 -5.54 3.59
C ALA A 105 0.29 -6.90 4.09
N SER A 106 -0.63 -6.89 5.06
CA SER A 106 -1.25 -8.10 5.57
C SER A 106 -2.07 -8.80 4.48
N HIS A 107 -2.93 -8.05 3.77
CA HIS A 107 -3.75 -8.59 2.68
C HIS A 107 -2.92 -9.07 1.49
N PHE A 108 -1.82 -8.38 1.18
CA PHE A 108 -0.89 -8.81 0.15
C PHE A 108 -0.27 -10.17 0.47
N MET A 109 0.17 -10.39 1.70
CA MET A 109 0.71 -11.69 2.13
C MET A 109 -0.37 -12.77 2.22
N MET A 110 -1.56 -12.46 2.74
CA MET A 110 -2.71 -13.38 2.77
C MET A 110 -3.10 -13.87 1.36
N GLY A 111 -2.92 -13.03 0.34
CA GLY A 111 -3.14 -13.40 -1.06
C GLY A 111 -2.02 -14.22 -1.70
N GLY A 112 -1.04 -14.73 -0.93
CA GLY A 112 0.11 -15.48 -1.46
C GLY A 112 1.19 -14.60 -2.09
N GLY A 113 1.20 -13.30 -1.77
CA GLY A 113 2.17 -12.36 -2.32
C GLY A 113 3.61 -12.69 -1.90
N ASN A 114 4.56 -12.46 -2.81
CA ASN A 114 5.98 -12.68 -2.52
C ASN A 114 6.53 -11.61 -1.56
N ILE A 115 7.12 -12.04 -0.43
CA ILE A 115 7.59 -11.13 0.63
C ILE A 115 8.73 -10.19 0.18
N LEU A 116 9.57 -10.61 -0.78
CA LEU A 116 10.63 -9.78 -1.35
C LEU A 116 10.02 -8.65 -2.21
N VAL A 117 8.96 -8.97 -2.96
CA VAL A 117 8.19 -7.98 -3.73
C VAL A 117 7.52 -6.99 -2.77
N LEU A 118 6.92 -7.48 -1.67
CA LEU A 118 6.34 -6.60 -0.64
C LEU A 118 7.39 -5.66 -0.02
N GLN A 119 8.61 -6.14 0.24
CA GLN A 119 9.71 -5.31 0.75
C GLN A 119 10.00 -4.13 -0.20
N GLN A 120 10.06 -4.38 -1.50
CA GLN A 120 10.29 -3.36 -2.53
C GLN A 120 9.11 -2.38 -2.61
N ILE A 121 7.86 -2.88 -2.62
CA ILE A 121 6.65 -2.05 -2.65
C ILE A 121 6.58 -1.12 -1.44
N LEU A 122 6.91 -1.63 -0.25
CA LEU A 122 6.89 -0.84 0.98
C LEU A 122 8.13 0.06 1.13
N GLY A 123 9.17 -0.17 0.34
CA GLY A 123 10.45 0.53 0.44
C GLY A 123 11.16 0.28 1.77
N HIS A 124 11.12 -0.95 2.27
CA HIS A 124 11.84 -1.33 3.49
C HIS A 124 13.34 -1.52 3.21
N SER A 125 14.18 -0.93 4.05
CA SER A 125 15.64 -0.99 3.91
C SER A 125 16.20 -2.39 4.17
N SER A 126 15.53 -3.17 5.03
CA SER A 126 15.88 -4.54 5.39
C SER A 126 14.65 -5.43 5.32
N ILE A 127 14.85 -6.69 4.92
CA ILE A 127 13.82 -7.72 4.88
C ILE A 127 13.21 -7.97 6.27
N VAL A 128 13.99 -7.80 7.35
CA VAL A 128 13.54 -7.96 8.74
C VAL A 128 12.32 -7.08 9.05
N MET A 129 12.24 -5.88 8.46
CA MET A 129 11.07 -5.00 8.64
C MET A 129 9.80 -5.58 7.99
N THR A 130 9.95 -6.28 6.87
CA THR A 130 8.85 -6.91 6.13
C THR A 130 8.47 -8.26 6.74
N MET A 131 9.41 -8.97 7.39
CA MET A 131 9.14 -10.25 8.06
C MET A 131 8.04 -10.16 9.12
N ARG A 132 7.71 -8.97 9.64
CA ARG A 132 6.51 -8.77 10.47
C ARG A 132 5.23 -9.30 9.83
N TYR A 133 5.13 -9.34 8.49
CA TYR A 133 3.95 -9.81 7.78
C TYR A 133 4.06 -11.27 7.31
N SER A 134 5.17 -11.97 7.56
CA SER A 134 5.38 -13.32 7.01
C SER A 134 4.36 -14.34 7.52
N HIS A 135 3.89 -14.18 8.76
CA HIS A 135 2.89 -15.05 9.37
C HIS A 135 1.49 -14.96 8.72
N PHE A 136 1.29 -14.02 7.79
CA PHE A 136 0.08 -13.97 6.97
C PHE A 136 0.21 -14.73 5.66
N ALA A 137 1.41 -15.18 5.28
CA ALA A 137 1.59 -16.00 4.09
C ALA A 137 0.88 -17.35 4.29
N PRO A 138 0.23 -17.90 3.24
CA PRO A 138 -0.28 -19.25 3.32
C PRO A 138 0.89 -20.23 3.45
N ASP A 139 0.68 -21.33 4.18
CA ASP A 139 1.65 -22.41 4.22
C ASP A 139 1.71 -23.11 2.85
N HIS A 140 2.91 -23.14 2.26
CA HIS A 140 3.15 -23.69 0.92
C HIS A 140 4.27 -24.75 0.94
N LEU A 141 4.44 -25.47 2.05
CA LEU A 141 5.48 -26.51 2.14
C LEU A 141 5.33 -27.56 1.02
N ASP A 142 4.09 -27.91 0.66
CA ASP A 142 3.78 -28.84 -0.43
C ASP A 142 4.25 -28.35 -1.81
N ALA A 143 4.50 -27.05 -2.00
CA ALA A 143 5.04 -26.53 -3.25
C ALA A 143 6.43 -27.13 -3.57
N ALA A 144 7.16 -27.62 -2.57
CA ALA A 144 8.43 -28.31 -2.76
C ALA A 144 8.30 -29.52 -3.71
N LEU A 145 7.18 -30.24 -3.67
CA LEU A 145 6.91 -31.36 -4.59
C LEU A 145 6.81 -30.91 -6.04
N THR A 146 6.26 -29.71 -6.30
CA THR A 146 6.07 -29.20 -7.67
C THR A 146 7.25 -28.37 -8.19
N LEU A 147 8.06 -27.81 -7.29
CA LEU A 147 9.10 -26.84 -7.65
C LEU A 147 10.52 -27.42 -7.61
N ASN A 148 10.72 -28.60 -7.02
CA ASN A 148 12.04 -29.22 -6.94
C ASN A 148 12.58 -29.51 -8.37
N PRO A 149 13.90 -29.43 -8.56
CA PRO A 149 14.50 -29.68 -9.86
C PRO A 149 14.56 -31.19 -10.20
N TYR A 150 14.59 -32.09 -9.21
CA TYR A 150 14.72 -33.53 -9.43
C TYR A 150 13.59 -34.08 -10.32
N ASP A 151 12.34 -33.77 -9.98
CA ASP A 151 11.15 -34.23 -10.72
C ASP A 151 10.97 -33.51 -12.07
N LYS A 152 11.75 -32.46 -12.35
CA LYS A 152 11.74 -31.76 -13.65
C LYS A 152 12.64 -32.43 -14.68
N PHE A 153 13.64 -33.20 -14.26
CA PHE A 153 14.57 -33.87 -15.17
C PHE A 153 14.00 -35.16 -15.78
N GLU A 154 12.90 -35.72 -15.26
CA GLU A 154 12.28 -36.93 -15.81
C GLU A 154 11.28 -36.66 -16.97
N ASN A 155 11.00 -35.39 -17.29
CA ASN A 155 10.05 -34.99 -18.34
C ASN A 155 10.71 -34.38 -19.60
N ASP A 156 12.04 -34.43 -19.71
CA ASP A 156 12.83 -34.06 -20.90
C ASP A 156 13.46 -35.32 -21.54
#